data_AF-A0A2S9BKC9-F1
#
_entry.id   AF-A0A2S9BKC9-F1
#
_cell.length_a   1.000
_cell.length_b   1.000
_cell.length_c   1.000
_cell.angle_alpha   90.00
_cell.angle_beta   90.00
_cell.angle_gamma   90.00
#
_symmetry.space_group_name_H-M   'P 1'
#
loop_
_entity.id
_entity.type
_entity.pdbx_description
1 polymer ?
#
loop_
_entity_poly.entity_id
_entity_poly.type
_entity_poly.pdbx_seq_one_letter_code
_entity_poly.pdbx_strand_id
1 'polypeptide(L)'
;MTHLDDLFPDGPRAGDAGSVVLDDHHTARRLREMIGEPRQSRASATSDADARALADMVQAAARTAVPVGAGSDESSRAKKRPRRSVDAVTLSAASLAVVALVVAGTVGGIQMATASPAASAVESLEADEAALLNAHQSLKTAQDRLIADIDAQTAEVAPLRSALTGTSTAPDPAGEPDDAPIAVTDAAALATALAAVDAYASGLAAITVPELPAEYARADIDEDSLVEVGGAIDGVQERLVALDDATAEARAVRERFDALRPAADAAVDAYAASFVPAAAAAIARYPDAEESLRAAVTDAAARVAAADLWTVEGRSALAAYRDAFVALAADQLRFEIERDQREDMNQWQPQQQQQQGDGTQNPPTEGSTDPGTGVTPPVTDPGGGEPDPGGETPPDGEGTP
;
A
#
# COMPACT_ATOMS: atom_id res chain seq x y z
N MET A 1 -14.80 13.34 -30.82
CA MET A 1 -15.12 12.69 -29.53
C MET A 1 -15.91 13.71 -28.74
N THR A 2 -17.23 13.55 -28.67
CA THR A 2 -18.13 14.44 -27.92
C THR A 2 -18.29 13.90 -26.50
N HIS A 3 -18.06 14.75 -25.50
CA HIS A 3 -18.17 14.39 -24.10
C HIS A 3 -19.64 14.18 -23.71
N LEU A 4 -19.87 13.26 -22.75
CA LEU A 4 -21.19 12.89 -22.25
C LEU A 4 -21.98 14.07 -21.66
N ASP A 5 -21.29 15.17 -21.31
CA ASP A 5 -21.86 16.39 -20.74
C ASP A 5 -22.66 17.22 -21.77
N ASP A 6 -22.40 17.04 -23.08
CA ASP A 6 -23.11 17.78 -24.14
C ASP A 6 -24.52 17.21 -24.44
N LEU A 7 -24.86 16.03 -23.90
CA LEU A 7 -26.12 15.34 -24.19
C LEU A 7 -27.26 15.72 -23.24
N PHE A 8 -26.99 16.44 -22.16
CA PHE A 8 -28.01 16.78 -21.15
C PHE A 8 -27.87 18.20 -20.58
N PRO A 9 -28.01 19.26 -21.41
CA PRO A 9 -27.89 20.65 -20.94
C PRO A 9 -28.97 21.07 -19.93
N ASP A 10 -30.12 20.38 -19.88
CA ASP A 10 -31.28 20.74 -19.04
C ASP A 10 -31.60 19.70 -17.94
N GLY A 11 -30.60 18.92 -17.50
CA GLY A 11 -30.76 18.04 -16.34
C GLY A 11 -30.86 18.83 -15.02
N PRO A 12 -31.61 18.36 -14.00
CA PRO A 12 -31.89 19.08 -12.75
C PRO A 12 -30.68 19.21 -11.80
N ARG A 13 -29.45 19.25 -12.32
CA ARG A 13 -28.21 19.43 -11.58
C ARG A 13 -27.45 20.71 -11.96
N ALA A 14 -27.95 21.47 -12.94
CA ALA A 14 -27.39 22.76 -13.30
C ALA A 14 -28.05 23.89 -12.49
N GLY A 15 -27.64 24.05 -11.23
CA GLY A 15 -27.98 25.24 -10.45
C GLY A 15 -28.51 24.96 -9.06
N ASP A 16 -27.67 24.39 -8.18
CA ASP A 16 -27.66 24.82 -6.78
C ASP A 16 -26.34 24.36 -6.14
N ALA A 17 -25.31 25.20 -6.21
CA ALA A 17 -24.08 25.04 -5.43
C ALA A 17 -24.31 25.65 -4.03
N GLY A 18 -25.41 25.28 -3.38
CA GLY A 18 -25.64 25.45 -1.95
C GLY A 18 -25.32 24.13 -1.27
N SER A 19 -24.34 24.13 -0.38
CA SER A 19 -23.94 22.96 0.40
C SER A 19 -25.10 22.45 1.26
N VAL A 20 -25.92 21.57 0.72
CA VAL A 20 -26.75 20.69 1.54
C VAL A 20 -25.80 19.64 2.08
N VAL A 21 -25.38 19.83 3.34
CA VAL A 21 -24.80 18.76 4.16
C VAL A 21 -25.85 17.66 4.21
N LEU A 22 -25.76 16.71 3.28
CA LEU A 22 -26.53 15.49 3.30
C LEU A 22 -26.13 14.77 4.58
N ASP A 23 -27.03 14.81 5.54
CA ASP A 23 -26.88 14.14 6.82
C ASP A 23 -26.89 12.63 6.54
N ASP A 24 -25.70 12.08 6.29
CA ASP A 24 -25.44 10.69 5.89
C ASP A 24 -26.07 9.69 6.87
N HIS A 25 -26.33 10.12 8.11
CA HIS A 25 -26.99 9.33 9.12
C HIS A 25 -28.46 9.02 8.80
N HIS A 26 -29.19 9.95 8.19
CA HIS A 26 -30.59 9.73 7.81
C HIS A 26 -30.72 8.80 6.60
N THR A 27 -29.81 8.93 5.63
CA THR A 27 -29.77 8.08 4.44
C THR A 27 -29.33 6.66 4.79
N ALA A 28 -28.31 6.51 5.64
CA ALA A 28 -27.83 5.22 6.12
C ALA A 28 -28.87 4.47 6.97
N ARG A 29 -29.65 5.19 7.80
CA ARG A 29 -30.72 4.58 8.60
C ARG A 29 -31.86 4.08 7.73
N ARG A 30 -32.28 4.84 6.72
CA ARG A 30 -33.36 4.47 5.79
C ARG A 30 -32.95 3.29 4.89
N LEU A 31 -31.69 3.24 4.46
CA LEU A 31 -31.13 2.09 3.74
C LEU A 31 -31.07 0.82 4.60
N ARG A 32 -30.74 0.96 5.90
CA ARG A 32 -30.72 -0.15 6.86
C ARG A 32 -32.12 -0.71 7.16
N GLU A 33 -33.15 0.14 7.16
CA GLU A 33 -34.56 -0.28 7.28
C GLU A 33 -35.09 -0.96 6.01
N MET A 34 -34.62 -0.55 4.81
CA MET A 34 -35.08 -1.12 3.53
C MET A 34 -34.35 -2.41 3.11
N ILE A 35 -33.06 -2.53 3.42
CA ILE A 35 -32.18 -3.57 2.86
C ILE A 35 -31.69 -4.55 3.95
N GLY A 36 -31.96 -4.24 5.23
CA GLY A 36 -31.45 -4.99 6.37
C GLY A 36 -30.03 -4.58 6.76
N GLU A 37 -29.56 -5.09 7.90
CA GLU A 37 -28.23 -4.73 8.43
C GLU A 37 -27.11 -5.17 7.45
N PRO A 38 -26.19 -4.26 7.10
CA PRO A 38 -25.02 -4.64 6.33
C PRO A 38 -24.19 -5.62 7.13
N ARG A 39 -23.88 -6.78 6.53
CA ARG A 39 -22.99 -7.78 7.13
C ARG A 39 -21.64 -7.11 7.35
N GLN A 40 -21.25 -6.94 8.61
CA GLN A 40 -19.96 -6.41 8.99
C GLN A 40 -18.87 -7.33 8.41
N SER A 41 -18.14 -6.85 7.41
CA SER A 41 -16.90 -7.47 6.96
C SER A 41 -15.87 -7.33 8.08
N ARG A 42 -15.78 -8.36 8.94
CA ARG A 42 -14.63 -8.51 9.82
C ARG A 42 -13.38 -8.61 8.95
N ALA A 43 -12.47 -7.66 9.13
CA ALA A 43 -11.17 -7.62 8.51
C ALA A 43 -10.43 -8.96 8.67
N SER A 44 -9.93 -9.50 7.56
CA SER A 44 -9.05 -10.67 7.48
C SER A 44 -7.73 -10.40 8.20
N ALA A 45 -7.66 -10.77 9.47
CA ALA A 45 -6.40 -10.86 10.22
C ALA A 45 -6.03 -12.31 10.59
N THR A 46 -6.75 -13.31 10.06
CA THR A 46 -6.58 -14.73 10.44
C THR A 46 -5.82 -15.58 9.40
N SER A 47 -5.61 -15.08 8.18
CA SER A 47 -4.94 -15.80 7.09
C SER A 47 -3.54 -16.32 7.47
N ASP A 48 -2.69 -15.46 8.05
CA ASP A 48 -1.29 -15.80 8.31
C ASP A 48 -1.11 -16.66 9.58
N ALA A 49 -2.07 -16.59 10.50
CA ALA A 49 -2.09 -17.46 11.67
C ALA A 49 -2.54 -18.88 11.29
N ASP A 50 -3.52 -18.99 10.38
CA ASP A 50 -4.03 -20.26 9.89
C ASP A 50 -3.01 -20.96 8.97
N ALA A 51 -2.25 -20.21 8.15
CA ALA A 51 -1.17 -20.75 7.33
C ALA A 51 -0.02 -21.32 8.17
N ARG A 52 0.39 -20.63 9.24
CA ARG A 52 1.42 -21.14 10.17
C ARG A 52 0.94 -22.36 10.95
N ALA A 53 -0.33 -22.37 11.37
CA ALA A 53 -0.92 -23.53 12.03
C ALA A 53 -1.01 -24.76 11.12
N LEU A 54 -1.26 -24.57 9.83
CA LEU A 54 -1.22 -25.64 8.81
C LEU A 54 0.20 -26.17 8.60
N ALA A 55 1.20 -25.28 8.48
CA ALA A 55 2.60 -25.67 8.35
C ALA A 55 3.09 -26.49 9.56
N ASP A 56 2.72 -26.07 10.77
CA ASP A 56 3.03 -26.78 12.01
C ASP A 56 2.33 -28.16 12.09
N MET A 57 1.08 -28.27 11.61
CA MET A 57 0.36 -29.54 11.53
C MET A 57 1.00 -30.51 10.55
N VAL A 58 1.42 -30.04 9.37
CA VAL A 58 2.10 -30.87 8.36
C VAL A 58 3.48 -31.30 8.85
N GLN A 59 4.22 -30.41 9.52
CA GLN A 59 5.52 -30.75 10.10
C GLN A 59 5.39 -31.72 11.27
N ALA A 60 4.33 -31.62 12.07
CA ALA A 60 4.02 -32.58 13.12
C ALA A 60 3.63 -33.96 12.53
N ALA A 61 2.85 -33.99 11.46
CA ALA A 61 2.45 -35.21 10.76
C ALA A 61 3.67 -35.93 10.14
N ALA A 62 4.58 -35.18 9.51
CA ALA A 62 5.82 -35.71 8.94
C ALA A 62 6.75 -36.32 9.99
N ARG A 63 6.79 -35.76 11.21
CA ARG A 63 7.58 -36.33 12.34
C ARG A 63 6.95 -37.59 12.95
N THR A 64 5.67 -37.85 12.69
CA THR A 64 4.94 -39.03 13.20
C THR A 64 4.72 -40.12 12.16
N ALA A 65 5.14 -39.91 10.91
CA ALA A 65 5.07 -40.91 9.86
C ALA A 65 6.13 -42.00 10.10
N VAL A 66 5.73 -43.06 10.80
CA VAL A 66 6.52 -44.30 10.91
C VAL A 66 6.35 -45.09 9.61
N PRO A 67 7.44 -45.56 8.97
CA PRO A 67 7.32 -46.42 7.80
C PRO A 67 6.64 -47.74 8.18
N VAL A 68 5.61 -48.13 7.44
CA VAL A 68 4.89 -49.38 7.64
C VAL A 68 5.76 -50.55 7.18
N GLY A 69 6.54 -51.09 8.10
CA GLY A 69 7.14 -52.42 8.00
C GLY A 69 6.25 -53.45 8.69
N ALA A 70 5.96 -54.55 8.00
CA ALA A 70 5.21 -55.68 8.52
C ALA A 70 5.94 -56.34 9.71
N GLY A 71 5.25 -56.57 10.82
CA GLY A 71 5.76 -57.39 11.93
C GLY A 71 5.07 -57.17 13.29
N SER A 72 4.25 -58.15 13.65
CA SER A 72 3.66 -58.54 14.96
C SER A 72 4.02 -57.83 16.28
N ASP A 73 2.96 -57.62 17.07
CA ASP A 73 2.80 -57.70 18.54
C ASP A 73 3.81 -57.02 19.47
N GLU A 74 3.38 -55.92 20.12
CA GLU A 74 3.20 -55.94 21.59
C GLU A 74 2.38 -54.74 22.10
N SER A 75 1.48 -55.06 23.02
CA SER A 75 0.65 -54.17 23.82
C SER A 75 1.49 -53.20 24.67
N SER A 76 1.26 -51.89 24.55
CA SER A 76 1.57 -50.96 25.63
C SER A 76 0.52 -49.84 25.75
N ARG A 77 0.13 -49.61 27.01
CA ARG A 77 -0.99 -48.77 27.48
C ARG A 77 -1.04 -47.36 26.89
N ALA A 78 -2.25 -46.99 26.44
CA ALA A 78 -2.59 -45.63 26.05
C ALA A 78 -2.46 -44.63 27.22
N LYS A 79 -1.60 -43.61 27.03
CA LYS A 79 -1.43 -42.46 27.92
C LYS A 79 -2.57 -41.47 27.68
N LYS A 80 -3.39 -41.19 28.71
CA LYS A 80 -4.53 -40.26 28.66
C LYS A 80 -4.08 -38.88 28.13
N ARG A 81 -4.62 -38.48 26.97
CA ARG A 81 -4.51 -37.13 26.42
C ARG A 81 -5.62 -36.22 26.97
N PRO A 82 -5.36 -34.91 27.14
CA PRO A 82 -6.36 -33.95 27.58
C PRO A 82 -7.40 -33.72 26.49
N ARG A 83 -8.68 -33.67 26.89
CA ARG A 83 -9.83 -33.39 26.03
C ARG A 83 -9.76 -31.94 25.54
N ARG A 84 -9.58 -31.74 24.24
CA ARG A 84 -9.93 -30.50 23.55
C ARG A 84 -11.35 -30.62 23.01
N SER A 85 -12.12 -29.57 23.22
CA SER A 85 -13.49 -29.40 22.74
C SER A 85 -13.54 -29.55 21.22
N VAL A 86 -14.33 -30.53 20.78
CA VAL A 86 -14.67 -30.73 19.38
C VAL A 86 -15.68 -29.67 19.01
N ASP A 87 -15.35 -28.87 18.01
CA ASP A 87 -16.25 -27.89 17.43
C ASP A 87 -17.40 -28.63 16.70
N ALA A 88 -18.63 -28.36 17.11
CA ALA A 88 -19.81 -29.16 16.75
C ALA A 88 -20.22 -29.01 15.28
N VAL A 89 -19.59 -28.08 14.54
CA VAL A 89 -19.93 -27.73 13.16
C VAL A 89 -19.07 -28.47 12.13
N THR A 90 -17.83 -28.85 12.45
CA THR A 90 -16.98 -29.67 11.57
C THR A 90 -17.24 -31.16 11.73
N LEU A 91 -17.68 -31.60 12.92
CA LEU A 91 -18.12 -32.98 13.13
C LEU A 91 -19.44 -33.29 12.38
N SER A 92 -20.33 -32.30 12.22
CA SER A 92 -21.59 -32.48 11.49
C SER A 92 -21.39 -32.56 9.97
N ALA A 93 -20.47 -31.79 9.39
CA ALA A 93 -20.18 -31.86 7.95
C ALA A 93 -19.46 -33.17 7.55
N ALA A 94 -18.49 -33.62 8.36
CA ALA A 94 -17.79 -34.88 8.11
C ALA A 94 -18.68 -36.12 8.36
N SER A 95 -19.59 -36.08 9.34
CA SER A 95 -20.55 -37.16 9.56
C SER A 95 -21.68 -37.18 8.52
N LEU A 96 -22.13 -36.05 7.99
CA LEU A 96 -23.07 -36.01 6.87
C LEU A 96 -22.47 -36.57 5.58
N ALA A 97 -21.19 -36.31 5.31
CA ALA A 97 -20.49 -36.90 4.17
C ALA A 97 -20.36 -38.43 4.28
N VAL A 98 -20.02 -38.95 5.47
CA VAL A 98 -19.91 -40.41 5.70
C VAL A 98 -21.29 -41.08 5.74
N VAL A 99 -22.32 -40.44 6.29
CA VAL A 99 -23.69 -40.96 6.27
C VAL A 99 -24.28 -40.92 4.86
N ALA A 100 -24.00 -39.90 4.05
CA ALA A 100 -24.37 -39.86 2.64
C ALA A 100 -23.70 -41.00 1.84
N LEU A 101 -22.42 -41.28 2.13
CA LEU A 101 -21.66 -42.36 1.49
C LEU A 101 -22.17 -43.76 1.90
N VAL A 102 -22.61 -43.92 3.16
CA VAL A 102 -23.19 -45.19 3.68
C VAL A 102 -24.65 -45.39 3.27
N VAL A 103 -25.44 -44.32 3.15
CA VAL A 103 -26.83 -44.39 2.64
C VAL A 103 -26.85 -44.65 1.14
N ALA A 104 -25.93 -44.06 0.36
CA ALA A 104 -25.74 -44.40 -1.05
C ALA A 104 -25.34 -45.88 -1.24
N GLY A 105 -24.42 -46.39 -0.39
CA GLY A 105 -24.00 -47.80 -0.43
C GLY A 105 -25.06 -48.83 0.02
N THR A 106 -26.09 -48.44 0.77
CA THR A 106 -27.10 -49.37 1.29
C THR A 106 -28.42 -49.38 0.51
N VAL A 107 -28.77 -48.30 -0.20
CA VAL A 107 -29.99 -48.24 -1.04
C VAL A 107 -29.74 -48.79 -2.46
N GLY A 108 -28.50 -48.76 -2.97
CA GLY A 108 -28.13 -49.31 -4.28
C GLY A 108 -28.15 -50.85 -4.38
N GLY A 109 -28.12 -51.57 -3.25
CA GLY A 109 -27.98 -53.03 -3.22
C GLY A 109 -29.22 -53.83 -3.67
N ILE A 110 -30.39 -53.20 -3.85
CA ILE A 110 -31.66 -53.93 -4.08
C ILE A 110 -32.24 -53.69 -5.49
N GLN A 111 -31.73 -52.74 -6.29
CA GLN A 111 -32.06 -52.61 -7.72
C GLN A 111 -30.98 -53.15 -8.69
N MET A 112 -29.86 -53.63 -8.15
CA MET A 112 -28.72 -54.24 -8.87
C MET A 112 -29.01 -55.60 -9.55
N ALA A 113 -30.27 -55.97 -9.78
CA ALA A 113 -30.62 -57.22 -10.48
C ALA A 113 -30.83 -57.05 -11.99
N THR A 114 -30.84 -55.82 -12.52
CA THR A 114 -31.03 -55.54 -13.96
C THR A 114 -30.16 -54.42 -14.53
N ALA A 115 -29.27 -53.82 -13.74
CA ALA A 115 -28.32 -52.83 -14.28
C ALA A 115 -27.22 -53.58 -15.06
N SER A 116 -27.05 -53.25 -16.35
CA SER A 116 -25.94 -53.81 -17.12
C SER A 116 -24.61 -53.31 -16.52
N PRO A 117 -23.56 -54.13 -16.48
CA PRO A 117 -22.23 -53.68 -16.07
C PRO A 117 -21.72 -52.46 -16.87
N ALA A 118 -22.20 -52.30 -18.10
CA ALA A 118 -21.91 -51.15 -18.95
C ALA A 118 -22.49 -49.85 -18.38
N ALA A 119 -23.73 -49.87 -17.89
CA ALA A 119 -24.36 -48.69 -17.28
C ALA A 119 -23.60 -48.19 -16.03
N SER A 120 -23.11 -49.10 -15.18
CA SER A 120 -22.29 -48.71 -14.03
C SER A 120 -20.91 -48.19 -14.42
N ALA A 121 -20.32 -48.69 -15.52
CA ALA A 121 -19.05 -48.19 -16.03
C ALA A 121 -19.19 -46.78 -16.63
N VAL A 122 -20.31 -46.50 -17.31
CA VAL A 122 -20.64 -45.16 -17.82
C VAL A 122 -20.83 -44.16 -16.68
N GLU A 123 -21.51 -44.54 -15.58
CA GLU A 123 -21.65 -43.67 -14.40
C GLU A 123 -20.29 -43.33 -13.77
N SER A 124 -19.37 -44.30 -13.71
CA SER A 124 -17.99 -44.06 -13.25
C SER A 124 -17.22 -43.14 -14.20
N LEU A 125 -17.35 -43.34 -15.51
CA LEU A 125 -16.73 -42.49 -16.53
C LEU A 125 -17.22 -41.04 -16.40
N GLU A 126 -18.53 -40.82 -16.25
CA GLU A 126 -19.11 -39.49 -16.06
C GLU A 126 -18.59 -38.80 -14.79
N ALA A 127 -18.42 -39.56 -13.70
CA ALA A 127 -17.85 -39.05 -12.46
C ALA A 127 -16.38 -38.61 -12.65
N ASP A 128 -15.58 -39.43 -13.33
CA ASP A 128 -14.17 -39.12 -13.61
C ASP A 128 -14.02 -37.93 -14.58
N GLU A 129 -14.89 -37.83 -15.58
CA GLU A 129 -14.95 -36.68 -16.49
C GLU A 129 -15.33 -35.38 -15.78
N ALA A 130 -16.32 -35.44 -14.88
CA ALA A 130 -16.68 -34.28 -14.07
C ALA A 130 -15.52 -33.86 -13.15
N ALA A 131 -14.79 -34.82 -12.56
CA ALA A 131 -13.60 -34.54 -11.77
C ALA A 131 -12.51 -33.88 -12.62
N LEU A 132 -12.26 -34.39 -13.82
CA LEU A 132 -11.29 -33.85 -14.77
C LEU A 132 -11.63 -32.40 -15.17
N LEU A 133 -12.87 -32.13 -15.59
CA LEU A 133 -13.30 -30.78 -15.98
C LEU A 133 -13.17 -29.78 -14.83
N ASN A 134 -13.54 -30.17 -13.61
CA ASN A 134 -13.38 -29.33 -12.43
C ASN A 134 -11.91 -29.04 -12.11
N ALA A 135 -11.05 -30.07 -12.18
CA ALA A 135 -9.63 -29.91 -11.94
C ALA A 135 -8.98 -29.02 -13.01
N HIS A 136 -9.38 -29.15 -14.28
CA HIS A 136 -8.90 -28.31 -15.38
C HIS A 136 -9.29 -26.84 -15.16
N GLN A 137 -10.55 -26.58 -14.81
CA GLN A 137 -11.03 -25.22 -14.54
C GLN A 137 -10.32 -24.59 -13.32
N SER A 138 -10.04 -25.40 -12.29
CA SER A 138 -9.26 -24.97 -11.12
C SER A 138 -7.84 -24.56 -11.51
N LEU A 139 -7.15 -25.40 -12.29
CA LEU A 139 -5.80 -25.12 -12.77
C LEU A 139 -5.75 -23.87 -13.65
N LYS A 140 -6.71 -23.73 -14.58
CA LYS A 140 -6.85 -22.54 -15.42
C LYS A 140 -7.01 -21.27 -14.59
N THR A 141 -7.92 -21.28 -13.61
CA THR A 141 -8.14 -20.14 -12.72
C THR A 141 -6.89 -19.78 -11.92
N ALA A 142 -6.14 -20.79 -11.45
CA ALA A 142 -4.89 -20.56 -10.73
C ALA A 142 -3.80 -19.97 -11.64
N GLN A 143 -3.70 -20.45 -12.87
CA GLN A 143 -2.79 -19.93 -13.88
C GLN A 143 -3.11 -18.48 -14.25
N ASP A 144 -4.38 -18.17 -14.54
CA ASP A 144 -4.81 -16.80 -14.89
C ASP A 144 -4.46 -15.80 -13.77
N ARG A 145 -4.64 -16.21 -12.51
CA ARG A 145 -4.23 -15.40 -11.34
C ARG A 145 -2.72 -15.22 -11.27
N LEU A 146 -1.95 -16.29 -11.49
CA LEU A 146 -0.50 -16.22 -11.48
C LEU A 146 0.03 -15.27 -12.56
N ILE A 147 -0.54 -15.33 -13.77
CA ILE A 147 -0.19 -14.41 -14.86
C ILE A 147 -0.52 -12.97 -14.46
N ALA A 148 -1.73 -12.72 -13.96
CA ALA A 148 -2.13 -11.39 -13.51
C ALA A 148 -1.22 -10.83 -12.39
N ASP A 149 -0.80 -11.67 -11.45
CA ASP A 149 0.12 -11.29 -10.36
C ASP A 149 1.51 -10.95 -10.92
N ILE A 150 2.03 -11.72 -11.88
CA ILE A 150 3.30 -11.45 -12.55
C ILE A 150 3.24 -10.12 -13.31
N ASP A 151 2.15 -9.88 -14.06
CA ASP A 151 1.96 -8.65 -14.81
C ASP A 151 1.87 -7.42 -13.89
N ALA A 152 1.09 -7.53 -12.80
CA ALA A 152 0.96 -6.47 -11.81
C ALA A 152 2.31 -6.14 -11.16
N GLN A 153 3.05 -7.14 -10.71
CA GLN A 153 4.37 -6.95 -10.10
C GLN A 153 5.40 -6.41 -11.09
N THR A 154 5.36 -6.86 -12.35
CA THR A 154 6.22 -6.33 -13.42
C THR A 154 5.96 -4.84 -13.68
N ALA A 155 4.69 -4.41 -13.62
CA ALA A 155 4.33 -3.02 -13.79
C ALA A 155 4.82 -2.09 -12.65
N GLU A 156 5.05 -2.61 -11.45
CA GLU A 156 5.56 -1.84 -10.30
C GLU A 156 7.06 -1.57 -10.36
N VAL A 157 7.84 -2.44 -11.03
CA VAL A 157 9.31 -2.38 -11.07
C VAL A 157 9.80 -1.06 -11.67
N ALA A 158 9.33 -0.68 -12.86
CA ALA A 158 9.85 0.48 -13.57
C ALA A 158 9.56 1.81 -12.84
N PRO A 159 8.33 2.05 -12.32
CA PRO A 159 8.05 3.20 -11.47
C PRO A 159 8.92 3.25 -10.21
N LEU A 160 9.14 2.12 -9.52
CA LEU A 160 10.02 2.09 -8.34
C LEU A 160 11.45 2.45 -8.73
N ARG A 161 12.02 1.78 -9.73
CA ARG A 161 13.39 2.07 -10.22
C ARG A 161 13.57 3.55 -10.59
N SER A 162 12.57 4.13 -11.27
CA SER A 162 12.56 5.55 -11.64
C SER A 162 12.54 6.45 -10.41
N ALA A 163 11.70 6.16 -9.41
CA ALA A 163 11.62 6.94 -8.17
C ALA A 163 12.93 6.87 -7.36
N LEU A 164 13.53 5.68 -7.21
CA LEU A 164 14.82 5.50 -6.54
C LEU A 164 15.92 6.35 -7.19
N THR A 165 16.00 6.30 -8.53
CA THR A 165 17.00 7.05 -9.29
C THR A 165 16.71 8.56 -9.25
N GLY A 166 15.46 8.97 -9.39
CA GLY A 166 15.04 10.37 -9.39
C GLY A 166 15.27 11.08 -8.06
N THR A 167 15.26 10.35 -6.94
CA THR A 167 15.55 10.89 -5.60
C THR A 167 17.04 10.92 -5.26
N SER A 168 17.90 10.23 -6.02
CA SER A 168 19.32 10.08 -5.69
C SER A 168 20.12 11.37 -5.68
N THR A 169 19.74 12.32 -6.54
CA THR A 169 20.48 13.57 -6.74
C THR A 169 19.55 14.77 -6.90
N ALA A 170 20.05 15.94 -6.56
CA ALA A 170 19.38 17.21 -6.79
C ALA A 170 20.32 18.25 -7.40
N PRO A 171 19.79 19.22 -8.17
CA PRO A 171 20.57 20.37 -8.62
C PRO A 171 21.20 21.09 -7.44
N ASP A 172 22.45 21.53 -7.59
CA ASP A 172 23.11 22.39 -6.59
C ASP A 172 22.54 23.81 -6.72
N PRO A 173 21.91 24.39 -5.66
CA PRO A 173 21.42 25.76 -5.72
C PRO A 173 22.55 26.79 -5.86
N ALA A 174 23.78 26.46 -5.46
CA ALA A 174 24.95 27.33 -5.56
C ALA A 174 25.75 27.10 -6.86
N GLY A 175 25.50 26.00 -7.55
CA GLY A 175 26.23 25.58 -8.74
C GLY A 175 25.73 26.23 -10.03
N GLU A 176 26.60 26.27 -11.03
CA GLU A 176 26.20 26.57 -12.40
C GLU A 176 25.37 25.40 -12.99
N PRO A 177 24.57 25.64 -14.06
CA PRO A 177 23.71 24.59 -14.64
C PRO A 177 24.45 23.31 -15.07
N ASP A 178 25.76 23.40 -15.34
CA ASP A 178 26.60 22.29 -15.77
C ASP A 178 27.37 21.63 -14.60
N ASP A 179 27.20 22.11 -13.37
CA ASP A 179 27.86 21.54 -12.20
C ASP A 179 27.28 20.17 -11.81
N ALA A 180 28.13 19.38 -11.13
CA ALA A 180 27.74 18.07 -10.66
C ALA A 180 26.60 18.18 -9.64
N PRO A 181 25.53 17.38 -9.76
CA PRO A 181 24.41 17.47 -8.83
C PRO A 181 24.82 16.97 -7.43
N ILE A 182 24.15 17.51 -6.42
CA ILE A 182 24.36 17.12 -5.02
C ILE A 182 23.75 15.75 -4.77
N ALA A 183 24.50 14.88 -4.09
CA ALA A 183 23.98 13.60 -3.59
C ALA A 183 22.98 13.83 -2.46
N VAL A 184 21.76 13.31 -2.64
CA VAL A 184 20.63 13.42 -1.69
C VAL A 184 20.52 12.17 -0.82
N THR A 185 20.92 11.01 -1.34
CA THR A 185 20.83 9.71 -0.67
C THR A 185 22.17 8.99 -0.60
N ASP A 186 22.24 7.91 0.16
CA ASP A 186 23.43 7.05 0.22
C ASP A 186 23.58 6.26 -1.08
N ALA A 187 24.64 6.54 -1.83
CA ALA A 187 24.94 5.90 -3.10
C ALA A 187 25.15 4.37 -2.98
N ALA A 188 25.70 3.89 -1.85
CA ALA A 188 25.90 2.46 -1.65
C ALA A 188 24.57 1.76 -1.40
N ALA A 189 23.72 2.31 -0.53
CA ALA A 189 22.38 1.79 -0.28
C ALA A 189 21.51 1.82 -1.55
N LEU A 190 21.58 2.90 -2.33
CA LEU A 190 20.89 3.02 -3.61
C LEU A 190 21.35 1.94 -4.59
N ALA A 191 22.66 1.75 -4.76
CA ALA A 191 23.21 0.74 -5.67
C ALA A 191 22.75 -0.67 -5.30
N THR A 192 22.71 -1.00 -4.00
CA THR A 192 22.17 -2.28 -3.51
C THR A 192 20.69 -2.44 -3.82
N ALA A 193 19.87 -1.41 -3.57
CA ALA A 193 18.44 -1.45 -3.87
C ALA A 193 18.17 -1.60 -5.37
N LEU A 194 18.86 -0.83 -6.22
CA LEU A 194 18.71 -0.92 -7.67
C LEU A 194 19.12 -2.28 -8.22
N ALA A 195 20.21 -2.87 -7.72
CA ALA A 195 20.64 -4.20 -8.12
C ALA A 195 19.61 -5.27 -7.71
N ALA A 196 19.00 -5.15 -6.53
CA ALA A 196 17.96 -6.06 -6.08
C ALA A 196 16.66 -5.92 -6.88
N VAL A 197 16.25 -4.69 -7.21
CA VAL A 197 15.10 -4.42 -8.09
C VAL A 197 15.34 -4.96 -9.51
N ASP A 198 16.55 -4.81 -10.05
CA ASP A 198 16.90 -5.36 -11.37
C ASP A 198 16.94 -6.90 -11.35
N ALA A 199 17.48 -7.50 -10.29
CA ALA A 199 17.47 -8.95 -10.11
C ALA A 199 16.02 -9.47 -10.03
N TYR A 200 15.15 -8.81 -9.28
CA TYR A 200 13.74 -9.13 -9.18
C TYR A 200 13.02 -9.01 -10.54
N ALA A 201 13.23 -7.93 -11.28
CA ALA A 201 12.70 -7.74 -12.62
C ALA A 201 13.14 -8.86 -13.58
N SER A 202 14.42 -9.22 -13.54
CA SER A 202 14.97 -10.32 -14.34
C SER A 202 14.39 -11.67 -13.93
N GLY A 203 14.15 -11.87 -12.64
CA GLY A 203 13.51 -13.07 -12.08
C GLY A 203 12.07 -13.22 -12.56
N LEU A 204 11.29 -12.13 -12.53
CA LEU A 204 9.93 -12.10 -13.08
C LEU A 204 9.92 -12.43 -14.58
N ALA A 205 10.81 -11.81 -15.36
CA ALA A 205 10.92 -12.08 -16.79
C ALA A 205 11.39 -13.52 -17.12
N ALA A 206 12.08 -14.18 -16.19
CA ALA A 206 12.51 -15.56 -16.34
C ALA A 206 11.41 -16.58 -15.97
N ILE A 207 10.31 -16.16 -15.35
CA ILE A 207 9.19 -17.05 -15.05
C ILE A 207 8.50 -17.42 -16.36
N THR A 208 8.53 -18.71 -16.68
CA THR A 208 7.70 -19.29 -17.75
C THR A 208 6.53 -20.00 -17.11
N VAL A 209 5.32 -19.58 -17.46
CA VAL A 209 4.09 -20.24 -17.04
C VAL A 209 3.83 -21.40 -18.02
N PRO A 210 3.72 -22.66 -17.53
CA PRO A 210 3.52 -23.82 -18.40
C PRO A 210 2.19 -23.74 -19.13
N GLU A 211 2.12 -24.28 -20.35
CA GLU A 211 0.86 -24.37 -21.09
C GLU A 211 -0.10 -25.35 -20.39
N LEU A 212 -1.40 -25.04 -20.40
CA LEU A 212 -2.41 -25.95 -19.87
C LEU A 212 -2.54 -27.18 -20.79
N PRO A 213 -2.76 -28.39 -20.23
CA PRO A 213 -3.21 -29.53 -21.02
C PRO A 213 -4.46 -29.17 -21.82
N ALA A 214 -4.63 -29.77 -22.99
CA ALA A 214 -5.83 -29.53 -23.81
C ALA A 214 -7.12 -29.85 -23.03
N GLU A 215 -8.16 -29.04 -23.25
CA GLU A 215 -9.46 -29.24 -22.62
C GLU A 215 -10.06 -30.60 -23.01
N TYR A 216 -10.70 -31.26 -22.05
CA TYR A 216 -11.29 -32.57 -22.29
C TYR A 216 -12.58 -32.46 -23.10
N ALA A 217 -12.59 -33.14 -24.24
CA ALA A 217 -13.81 -33.53 -24.93
C ALA A 217 -13.88 -35.06 -25.00
N ARG A 218 -15.04 -35.62 -24.66
CA ARG A 218 -15.34 -37.06 -24.81
C ARG A 218 -15.36 -37.39 -26.30
N ALA A 219 -14.76 -38.52 -26.67
CA ALA A 219 -14.90 -39.09 -28.00
C ALA A 219 -16.28 -39.75 -28.17
N ASP A 220 -16.72 -39.94 -29.41
CA ASP A 220 -17.93 -40.74 -29.67
C ASP A 220 -17.64 -42.21 -29.30
N ILE A 221 -18.39 -42.78 -28.36
CA ILE A 221 -18.22 -44.14 -27.84
C ILE A 221 -19.57 -44.87 -27.78
N ASP A 222 -19.56 -46.18 -28.02
CA ASP A 222 -20.69 -47.06 -27.75
C ASP A 222 -20.78 -47.36 -26.25
N GLU A 223 -21.74 -46.73 -25.57
CA GLU A 223 -21.98 -46.87 -24.13
C GLU A 223 -22.45 -48.28 -23.72
N ASP A 224 -22.96 -49.08 -24.66
CA ASP A 224 -23.32 -50.49 -24.41
C ASP A 224 -22.10 -51.43 -24.55
N SER A 225 -20.98 -50.92 -25.08
CA SER A 225 -19.73 -51.65 -25.25
C SER A 225 -18.77 -51.43 -24.09
N LEU A 226 -18.62 -52.44 -23.23
CA LEU A 226 -17.67 -52.41 -22.11
C LEU A 226 -16.22 -52.14 -22.53
N VAL A 227 -15.83 -52.54 -23.74
CA VAL A 227 -14.47 -52.31 -24.26
C VAL A 227 -14.26 -50.83 -24.59
N GLU A 228 -15.27 -50.19 -25.18
CA GLU A 228 -15.19 -48.76 -25.54
C GLU A 228 -15.28 -47.88 -24.30
N VAL A 229 -16.20 -48.18 -23.37
CA VAL A 229 -16.30 -47.48 -22.08
C VAL A 229 -15.02 -47.66 -21.25
N GLY A 230 -14.45 -48.87 -21.22
CA GLY A 230 -13.16 -49.12 -20.55
C GLY A 230 -12.01 -48.30 -21.14
N GLY A 231 -11.92 -48.23 -22.48
CA GLY A 231 -10.92 -47.40 -23.15
C GLY A 231 -11.11 -45.90 -22.90
N ALA A 232 -12.35 -45.43 -22.77
CA ALA A 232 -12.65 -44.05 -22.41
C ALA A 232 -12.21 -43.72 -20.97
N ILE A 233 -12.43 -44.64 -20.02
CA ILE A 233 -11.97 -44.49 -18.63
C ILE A 233 -10.43 -44.40 -18.60
N ASP A 234 -9.73 -45.30 -19.30
CA ASP A 234 -8.26 -45.26 -19.38
C ASP A 234 -7.77 -43.91 -19.94
N GLY A 235 -8.45 -43.38 -20.97
CA GLY A 235 -8.14 -42.06 -21.54
C GLY A 235 -8.39 -40.89 -20.59
N VAL A 236 -9.45 -40.94 -19.77
CA VAL A 236 -9.70 -39.95 -18.71
C VAL A 236 -8.61 -40.03 -17.64
N GLN A 237 -8.22 -41.24 -17.22
CA GLN A 237 -7.16 -41.45 -16.24
C GLN A 237 -5.81 -40.92 -16.71
N GLU A 238 -5.43 -41.16 -17.98
CA GLU A 238 -4.22 -40.59 -18.57
C GLU A 238 -4.23 -39.06 -18.54
N ARG A 239 -5.37 -38.44 -18.84
CA ARG A 239 -5.53 -36.97 -18.77
C ARG A 239 -5.49 -36.44 -17.34
N LEU A 240 -6.02 -37.18 -16.36
CA LEU A 240 -5.91 -36.81 -14.95
C LEU A 240 -4.45 -36.81 -14.50
N VAL A 241 -3.64 -37.80 -14.91
CA VAL A 241 -2.19 -37.82 -14.62
C VAL A 241 -1.49 -36.60 -15.23
N ALA A 242 -1.77 -36.28 -16.50
CA ALA A 242 -1.20 -35.10 -17.14
C ALA A 242 -1.60 -33.79 -16.44
N LEU A 243 -2.81 -33.72 -15.90
CA LEU A 243 -3.30 -32.56 -15.16
C LEU A 243 -2.67 -32.44 -13.76
N ASP A 244 -2.40 -33.56 -13.09
CA ASP A 244 -1.66 -33.59 -11.83
C ASP A 244 -0.22 -33.11 -12.03
N ASP A 245 0.43 -33.54 -13.11
CA ASP A 245 1.77 -33.08 -13.49
C ASP A 245 1.78 -31.56 -13.76
N ALA A 246 0.83 -31.06 -14.55
CA ALA A 246 0.68 -29.63 -14.81
C ALA A 246 0.39 -28.82 -13.52
N THR A 247 -0.37 -29.39 -12.60
CA THR A 247 -0.64 -28.79 -11.29
C THR A 247 0.63 -28.73 -10.43
N ALA A 248 1.45 -29.78 -10.45
CA ALA A 248 2.74 -29.79 -9.75
C ALA A 248 3.70 -28.75 -10.33
N GLU A 249 3.75 -28.60 -11.65
CA GLU A 249 4.55 -27.58 -12.32
C GLU A 249 4.08 -26.16 -11.98
N ALA A 250 2.77 -25.91 -12.02
CA ALA A 250 2.20 -24.62 -11.63
C ALA A 250 2.52 -24.24 -10.18
N ARG A 251 2.48 -25.20 -9.25
CA ARG A 251 2.93 -24.98 -7.86
C ARG A 251 4.42 -24.62 -7.80
N ALA A 252 5.27 -25.33 -8.52
CA ALA A 252 6.70 -25.03 -8.57
C ALA A 252 7.00 -23.64 -9.19
N VAL A 253 6.18 -23.18 -10.14
CA VAL A 253 6.28 -21.80 -10.65
C VAL A 253 5.83 -20.81 -9.59
N ARG A 254 4.74 -21.07 -8.88
CA ARG A 254 4.27 -20.19 -7.81
C ARG A 254 5.30 -20.06 -6.68
N GLU A 255 5.91 -21.17 -6.27
CA GLU A 255 6.98 -21.16 -5.27
C GLU A 255 8.19 -20.31 -5.72
N ARG A 256 8.58 -20.43 -7.01
CA ARG A 256 9.64 -19.60 -7.58
C ARG A 256 9.25 -18.12 -7.57
N PHE A 257 8.04 -17.79 -7.98
CA PHE A 257 7.49 -16.43 -7.95
C PHE A 257 7.52 -15.83 -6.53
N ASP A 258 6.97 -16.53 -5.55
CA ASP A 258 6.89 -16.08 -4.16
C ASP A 258 8.29 -15.91 -3.53
N ALA A 259 9.29 -16.67 -4.00
CA ALA A 259 10.67 -16.57 -3.52
C ALA A 259 11.44 -15.34 -4.06
N LEU A 260 10.96 -14.67 -5.12
CA LEU A 260 11.67 -13.54 -5.74
C LEU A 260 11.57 -12.25 -4.92
N ARG A 261 10.38 -11.95 -4.39
CA ARG A 261 10.07 -10.65 -3.75
C ARG A 261 10.86 -10.36 -2.46
N PRO A 262 11.07 -11.30 -1.53
CA PRO A 262 11.64 -10.99 -0.21
C PRO A 262 13.04 -10.35 -0.24
N ALA A 263 13.89 -10.74 -1.19
CA ALA A 263 15.23 -10.15 -1.32
C ALA A 263 15.19 -8.70 -1.83
N ALA A 264 14.25 -8.39 -2.73
CA ALA A 264 14.03 -7.04 -3.22
C ALA A 264 13.43 -6.14 -2.13
N ASP A 265 12.42 -6.63 -1.40
CA ASP A 265 11.82 -5.93 -0.27
C ASP A 265 12.88 -5.58 0.77
N ALA A 266 13.70 -6.54 1.19
CA ALA A 266 14.73 -6.29 2.20
C ALA A 266 15.76 -5.22 1.77
N ALA A 267 16.13 -5.18 0.48
CA ALA A 267 17.06 -4.19 -0.03
C ALA A 267 16.41 -2.80 -0.15
N VAL A 268 15.15 -2.74 -0.57
CA VAL A 268 14.36 -1.50 -0.67
C VAL A 268 14.07 -0.93 0.72
N ASP A 269 13.73 -1.76 1.70
CA ASP A 269 13.54 -1.38 3.10
C ASP A 269 14.83 -0.86 3.73
N ALA A 270 15.97 -1.52 3.46
CA ALA A 270 17.27 -1.05 3.92
C ALA A 270 17.63 0.32 3.31
N TYR A 271 17.29 0.55 2.04
CA TYR A 271 17.43 1.86 1.41
C TYR A 271 16.51 2.89 2.06
N ALA A 272 15.24 2.58 2.30
CA ALA A 272 14.29 3.47 2.98
C ALA A 272 14.80 3.86 4.39
N ALA A 273 15.34 2.89 5.14
CA ALA A 273 15.90 3.11 6.47
C ALA A 273 17.15 4.03 6.45
N SER A 274 17.87 4.12 5.33
CA SER A 274 19.05 4.99 5.20
C SER A 274 18.71 6.49 5.19
N PHE A 275 17.45 6.87 4.95
CA PHE A 275 17.04 8.28 4.86
C PHE A 275 17.15 9.00 6.20
N VAL A 276 16.89 8.32 7.33
CA VAL A 276 16.97 8.94 8.66
C VAL A 276 18.39 9.41 8.99
N PRO A 277 19.44 8.55 8.91
CA PRO A 277 20.81 9.03 9.11
C PRO A 277 21.28 10.00 8.00
N ALA A 278 20.82 9.84 6.75
CA ALA A 278 21.15 10.78 5.67
C ALA A 278 20.59 12.18 5.94
N ALA A 279 19.36 12.29 6.44
CA ALA A 279 18.73 13.54 6.84
C ALA A 279 19.51 14.23 7.96
N ALA A 280 19.92 13.48 8.99
CA ALA A 280 20.73 14.02 10.08
C ALA A 280 22.08 14.56 9.57
N ALA A 281 22.72 13.85 8.63
CA ALA A 281 23.95 14.32 7.99
C ALA A 281 23.74 15.56 7.11
N ALA A 282 22.61 15.64 6.39
CA ALA A 282 22.23 16.81 5.59
C ALA A 282 22.01 18.04 6.49
N ILE A 283 21.29 17.89 7.59
CA ILE A 283 21.07 18.94 8.58
C ILE A 283 22.39 19.43 9.17
N ALA A 284 23.31 18.52 9.51
CA ALA A 284 24.63 18.89 10.02
C ALA A 284 25.49 19.63 8.99
N ARG A 285 25.26 19.38 7.69
CA ARG A 285 25.92 20.08 6.58
C ARG A 285 25.39 21.49 6.37
N TYR A 286 24.12 21.75 6.69
CA TYR A 286 23.43 23.02 6.47
C TYR A 286 22.93 23.61 7.80
N PRO A 287 23.84 24.04 8.70
CA PRO A 287 23.49 24.42 10.07
C PRO A 287 22.75 25.75 10.17
N ASP A 288 22.90 26.66 9.20
CA ASP A 288 22.31 28.00 9.23
C ASP A 288 20.90 28.04 8.63
N ALA A 289 20.46 26.95 7.98
CA ALA A 289 19.13 26.84 7.45
C ALA A 289 18.04 26.87 8.55
N GLU A 290 16.87 27.40 8.19
CA GLU A 290 15.74 27.56 9.10
C GLU A 290 15.36 26.24 9.80
N GLU A 291 15.00 26.34 11.09
CA GLU A 291 14.59 25.18 11.90
C GLU A 291 13.37 24.46 11.29
N SER A 292 12.46 25.20 10.67
CA SER A 292 11.28 24.66 9.96
C SER A 292 11.68 23.72 8.81
N LEU A 293 12.73 24.06 8.06
CA LEU A 293 13.25 23.25 6.95
C LEU A 293 14.02 22.05 7.45
N ARG A 294 14.82 22.20 8.51
CA ARG A 294 15.49 21.07 9.18
C ARG A 294 14.47 20.06 9.72
N ALA A 295 13.39 20.54 10.33
CA ALA A 295 12.28 19.70 10.76
C ALA A 295 11.58 19.02 9.56
N ALA A 296 11.32 19.74 8.47
CA ALA A 296 10.68 19.18 7.27
C ALA A 296 11.50 18.03 6.64
N VAL A 297 12.83 18.16 6.58
CA VAL A 297 13.71 17.09 6.09
C VAL A 297 13.66 15.87 7.00
N THR A 298 13.65 16.08 8.32
CA THR A 298 13.53 15.00 9.31
C THR A 298 12.21 14.26 9.18
N ASP A 299 11.09 14.99 9.08
CA ASP A 299 9.75 14.43 8.91
C ASP A 299 9.61 13.67 7.59
N ALA A 300 10.13 14.23 6.49
CA ALA A 300 10.11 13.57 5.19
C ALA A 300 10.93 12.28 5.19
N ALA A 301 12.10 12.27 5.83
CA ALA A 301 12.92 11.07 5.99
C ALA A 301 12.21 9.98 6.81
N ALA A 302 11.52 10.37 7.90
CA ALA A 302 10.74 9.45 8.71
C ALA A 302 9.56 8.85 7.92
N ARG A 303 8.92 9.64 7.05
CA ARG A 303 7.86 9.14 6.15
C ARG A 303 8.41 8.13 5.15
N VAL A 304 9.57 8.39 4.55
CA VAL A 304 10.23 7.43 3.63
C VAL A 304 10.54 6.13 4.37
N ALA A 305 11.15 6.21 5.56
CA ALA A 305 11.50 5.03 6.36
C ALA A 305 10.29 4.20 6.83
N ALA A 306 9.10 4.79 6.90
CA ALA A 306 7.87 4.11 7.29
C ALA A 306 6.99 3.68 6.09
N ALA A 307 7.34 4.07 4.87
CA ALA A 307 6.52 3.83 3.69
C ALA A 307 6.92 2.55 2.95
N ASP A 308 5.91 1.88 2.37
CA ASP A 308 6.15 0.84 1.37
C ASP A 308 6.45 1.49 0.01
N LEU A 309 7.73 1.46 -0.40
CA LEU A 309 8.18 2.10 -1.63
C LEU A 309 7.65 1.43 -2.91
N TRP A 310 7.07 0.22 -2.82
CA TRP A 310 6.41 -0.41 -3.96
C TRP A 310 5.05 0.22 -4.29
N THR A 311 4.49 0.99 -3.36
CA THR A 311 3.23 1.73 -3.58
C THR A 311 3.47 3.09 -4.24
N VAL A 312 2.40 3.68 -4.78
CA VAL A 312 2.44 5.03 -5.34
C VAL A 312 2.75 6.05 -4.25
N GLU A 313 2.15 5.87 -3.08
CA GLU A 313 2.32 6.71 -1.89
C GLU A 313 3.76 6.66 -1.36
N GLY A 314 4.38 5.48 -1.30
CA GLY A 314 5.78 5.38 -0.87
C GLY A 314 6.74 6.04 -1.85
N ARG A 315 6.51 5.91 -3.16
CA ARG A 315 7.30 6.63 -4.17
C ARG A 315 7.15 8.14 -4.07
N SER A 316 5.96 8.64 -3.73
CA SER A 316 5.76 10.10 -3.56
C SER A 316 6.49 10.64 -2.32
N ALA A 317 6.65 9.83 -1.27
CA ALA A 317 7.46 10.20 -0.10
C ALA A 317 8.94 10.43 -0.47
N LEU A 318 9.49 9.66 -1.41
CA LEU A 318 10.86 9.85 -1.91
C LEU A 318 11.04 11.20 -2.60
N ALA A 319 10.04 11.64 -3.38
CA ALA A 319 10.05 12.95 -4.02
C ALA A 319 9.94 14.08 -2.98
N ALA A 320 9.04 13.94 -2.01
CA ALA A 320 8.87 14.91 -0.93
C ALA A 320 10.15 15.10 -0.10
N TYR A 321 10.90 14.03 0.16
CA TYR A 321 12.21 14.12 0.83
C TYR A 321 13.22 14.89 -0.02
N ARG A 322 13.32 14.59 -1.32
CA ARG A 322 14.22 15.31 -2.23
C ARG A 322 13.90 16.81 -2.25
N ASP A 323 12.62 17.16 -2.33
CA ASP A 323 12.19 18.57 -2.38
C ASP A 323 12.51 19.28 -1.06
N ALA A 324 12.30 18.63 0.09
CA ALA A 324 12.70 19.16 1.39
C ALA A 324 14.22 19.37 1.50
N PHE A 325 15.02 18.43 1.00
CA PHE A 325 16.49 18.56 0.95
C PHE A 325 16.93 19.74 0.09
N VAL A 326 16.30 19.93 -1.09
CA VAL A 326 16.59 21.06 -1.98
C VAL A 326 16.26 22.39 -1.30
N ALA A 327 15.10 22.47 -0.65
CA ALA A 327 14.71 23.66 0.09
C ALA A 327 15.71 23.98 1.22
N LEU A 328 16.18 22.97 1.95
CA LEU A 328 17.20 23.12 2.99
C LEU A 328 18.51 23.69 2.42
N ALA A 329 19.01 23.13 1.31
CA ALA A 329 20.25 23.57 0.68
C ALA A 329 20.13 25.00 0.11
N ALA A 330 18.99 25.33 -0.51
CA ALA A 330 18.75 26.66 -1.05
C ALA A 330 18.65 27.73 0.06
N ASP A 331 18.11 27.37 1.22
CA ASP A 331 17.99 28.27 2.36
C ASP A 331 19.34 28.56 3.03
N GLN A 332 20.20 27.55 3.15
CA GLN A 332 21.59 27.75 3.59
C GLN A 332 22.29 28.76 2.67
N LEU A 333 22.18 28.59 1.35
CA LEU A 333 22.78 29.51 0.39
C LEU A 333 22.24 30.93 0.54
N ARG A 334 20.91 31.08 0.73
CA ARG A 334 20.31 32.39 1.02
C ARG A 334 20.96 33.04 2.24
N PHE A 335 21.14 32.29 3.32
CA PHE A 335 21.75 32.80 4.54
C PHE A 335 23.22 33.20 4.33
N GLU A 336 23.99 32.40 3.59
CA GLU A 336 25.38 32.70 3.24
C GLU A 336 25.49 34.00 2.43
N ILE A 337 24.65 34.17 1.41
CA ILE A 337 24.59 35.40 0.61
C ILE A 337 24.24 36.61 1.47
N GLU A 338 23.25 36.49 2.38
CA GLU A 338 22.87 37.58 3.28
C GLU A 338 23.98 37.95 4.27
N ARG A 339 24.73 36.96 4.77
CA ARG A 339 25.86 37.19 5.67
C ARG A 339 26.96 37.96 4.94
N ASP A 340 27.34 37.50 3.74
CA ASP A 340 28.39 38.13 2.94
C ASP A 340 28.01 39.58 2.57
N GLN A 341 26.76 39.84 2.21
CA GLN A 341 26.27 41.21 1.97
C GLN A 341 26.36 42.12 3.21
N ARG A 342 26.06 41.60 4.39
CA ARG A 342 26.17 42.36 5.65
C ARG A 342 27.64 42.64 5.99
N GLU A 343 28.52 41.69 5.76
CA GLU A 343 29.97 41.86 5.96
C GLU A 343 30.54 42.91 5.01
N ASP A 344 30.16 42.89 3.74
CA ASP A 344 30.55 43.89 2.75
C ASP A 344 30.05 45.29 3.15
N MET A 345 28.77 45.43 3.52
CA MET A 345 28.23 46.71 4.01
C MET A 345 28.98 47.25 5.23
N ASN A 346 29.34 46.37 6.17
CA ASN A 346 30.08 46.74 7.37
C ASN A 346 31.54 47.13 7.07
N GLN A 347 32.16 46.61 6.00
CA GLN A 347 33.51 47.00 5.58
C GLN A 347 33.57 48.38 4.92
N TRP A 348 32.48 48.87 4.31
CA TRP A 348 32.41 50.20 3.68
C TRP A 348 32.09 51.36 4.65
N GLN A 349 31.48 51.08 5.82
CA GLN A 349 31.13 52.13 6.81
C GLN A 349 32.31 52.78 7.57
N PRO A 350 33.43 52.10 7.88
CA PRO A 350 34.57 52.72 8.58
C PRO A 350 35.29 53.82 7.77
N GLN A 351 35.23 53.80 6.43
CA GLN A 351 35.93 54.80 5.60
C GLN A 351 35.20 56.14 5.49
N GLN A 352 33.88 56.21 5.73
CA GLN A 352 33.15 57.48 5.73
C GLN A 352 33.25 58.24 7.05
N GLN A 353 33.42 57.56 8.18
CA GLN A 353 33.57 58.23 9.49
C GLN A 353 34.98 58.79 9.74
N GLN A 354 36.01 58.36 9.00
CA GLN A 354 37.37 58.91 9.12
C GLN A 354 37.69 60.05 8.14
N GLN A 355 36.76 60.44 7.25
CA GLN A 355 36.90 61.65 6.40
C GLN A 355 36.18 62.90 6.98
N GLN A 356 35.64 62.84 8.19
CA GLN A 356 35.24 64.02 8.98
C GLN A 356 36.23 64.21 10.14
N GLY A 357 37.44 64.65 9.82
CA GLY A 357 38.49 64.79 10.83
C GLY A 357 39.69 65.62 10.42
N ASP A 358 39.48 66.76 9.75
CA ASP A 358 40.27 67.98 10.00
C ASP A 358 39.70 69.17 9.21
N GLY A 359 39.21 70.20 9.91
CA GLY A 359 38.49 71.30 9.29
C GLY A 359 38.16 72.42 10.27
N THR A 360 39.20 72.99 10.88
CA THR A 360 39.17 74.16 11.76
C THR A 360 38.46 75.37 11.11
N GLN A 361 37.32 75.82 11.63
CA GLN A 361 36.86 77.21 11.48
C GLN A 361 36.22 77.74 12.78
N ASN A 362 36.76 78.88 13.22
CA ASN A 362 36.42 79.66 14.42
C ASN A 362 34.98 80.24 14.41
N PRO A 363 34.43 80.59 15.59
CA PRO A 363 33.11 81.21 15.73
C PRO A 363 33.18 82.75 15.64
N PRO A 364 32.06 83.45 15.35
CA PRO A 364 31.89 84.82 15.82
C PRO A 364 30.72 84.93 16.82
N THR A 365 30.99 85.67 17.90
CA THR A 365 30.12 85.95 19.04
C THR A 365 29.37 87.29 18.85
N GLU A 366 28.05 87.23 19.09
CA GLU A 366 27.09 88.20 19.67
C GLU A 366 27.04 89.69 19.28
N GLY A 367 25.81 90.12 18.94
CA GLY A 367 25.28 91.46 19.14
C GLY A 367 23.87 91.37 19.73
N SER A 368 23.75 91.67 21.03
CA SER A 368 22.53 91.67 21.85
C SER A 368 21.91 93.07 21.92
N THR A 369 20.58 93.17 21.80
CA THR A 369 19.73 94.13 22.55
C THR A 369 18.29 93.59 22.63
N ASP A 370 17.96 93.11 23.83
CA ASP A 370 16.65 92.90 24.50
C ASP A 370 15.93 94.26 24.78
N PRO A 371 14.72 94.42 25.39
CA PRO A 371 13.64 93.49 25.77
C PRO A 371 12.21 93.95 25.36
N GLY A 372 11.21 93.06 25.47
CA GLY A 372 9.82 93.52 25.52
C GLY A 372 8.69 92.49 25.40
N THR A 373 8.40 91.80 26.51
CA THR A 373 7.06 91.49 27.05
C THR A 373 5.99 90.76 26.20
N GLY A 374 5.58 89.58 26.72
CA GLY A 374 4.24 88.98 26.56
C GLY A 374 4.05 88.25 25.22
N VAL A 375 3.70 86.97 25.15
CA VAL A 375 2.60 86.28 25.85
C VAL A 375 2.88 84.77 25.86
N THR A 376 2.82 84.13 27.02
CA THR A 376 2.48 82.70 27.21
C THR A 376 0.96 82.59 27.45
N PRO A 377 0.33 81.38 27.44
CA PRO A 377 0.44 80.18 26.59
C PRO A 377 -1.01 79.88 26.04
N PRO A 378 -1.55 78.66 25.74
CA PRO A 378 -1.46 77.41 26.50
C PRO A 378 -1.26 76.11 25.68
N VAL A 379 -0.61 75.16 26.34
CA VAL A 379 -1.06 73.76 26.36
C VAL A 379 -2.37 73.73 27.14
N THR A 380 -3.45 73.23 26.54
CA THR A 380 -4.60 72.72 27.29
C THR A 380 -5.14 71.47 26.61
N ASP A 381 -5.15 70.43 27.43
CA ASP A 381 -5.76 69.12 27.31
C ASP A 381 -7.30 69.26 27.52
N PRO A 382 -8.04 68.27 28.06
CA PRO A 382 -9.19 67.60 27.47
C PRO A 382 -10.54 68.04 28.09
N GLY A 383 -11.64 67.43 27.64
CA GLY A 383 -12.95 67.49 28.29
C GLY A 383 -14.07 67.41 27.25
N GLY A 384 -15.01 66.47 27.29
CA GLY A 384 -15.55 65.74 28.43
C GLY A 384 -17.01 66.15 28.62
N GLY A 385 -17.92 65.17 28.70
CA GLY A 385 -19.33 65.42 29.00
C GLY A 385 -20.28 64.24 28.76
N GLU A 386 -20.12 63.17 29.55
CA GLU A 386 -21.12 62.14 29.96
C GLU A 386 -22.43 62.78 30.56
N PRO A 387 -23.56 62.06 30.82
CA PRO A 387 -23.65 60.68 31.37
C PRO A 387 -24.84 59.74 30.94
N ASP A 388 -24.68 58.46 31.32
CA ASP A 388 -25.57 57.27 31.57
C ASP A 388 -27.03 57.57 32.08
N PRO A 389 -28.03 56.64 32.27
CA PRO A 389 -28.06 55.14 32.19
C PRO A 389 -29.35 54.43 31.66
N GLY A 390 -29.28 53.08 31.53
CA GLY A 390 -30.41 52.12 31.60
C GLY A 390 -31.04 51.71 30.26
N GLY A 391 -31.45 50.47 29.98
CA GLY A 391 -31.57 49.22 30.72
C GLY A 391 -32.37 48.21 29.84
N GLU A 392 -32.18 46.92 30.09
CA GLU A 392 -33.11 45.78 29.86
C GLU A 392 -33.40 45.25 28.43
N THR A 393 -33.11 43.96 28.26
CA THR A 393 -33.64 42.99 27.29
C THR A 393 -35.07 42.52 27.71
N PRO A 394 -35.77 41.66 26.92
CA PRO A 394 -36.68 41.85 25.77
C PRO A 394 -38.20 41.67 26.15
N PRO A 395 -39.16 41.49 25.21
CA PRO A 395 -39.51 40.13 24.74
C PRO A 395 -40.01 39.98 23.29
N ASP A 396 -40.22 38.71 22.93
CA ASP A 396 -40.67 38.08 21.69
C ASP A 396 -41.94 38.65 21.01
N GLY A 397 -42.05 38.37 19.70
CA GLY A 397 -43.29 38.53 18.94
C GLY A 397 -43.27 37.80 17.59
N GLU A 398 -43.84 36.59 17.57
CA GLU A 398 -44.23 35.81 16.40
C GLU A 398 -45.15 36.59 15.43
N GLY A 399 -45.17 36.21 14.14
CA GLY A 399 -46.21 36.66 13.22
C GLY A 399 -46.00 36.31 11.76
N THR A 400 -46.38 35.08 11.38
CA THR A 400 -46.68 34.64 10.01
C THR A 400 -47.81 35.47 9.38
N PRO A 401 -47.83 35.59 8.05
CA PRO A 401 -48.97 35.04 7.29
C PRO A 401 -48.58 34.14 6.11
#